data_AF-A0AAD9NFY4-F1
#
_entry.id   AF-A0AAD9NFY4-F1
#
_cell.length_a   1.000
_cell.length_b   1.000
_cell.length_c   1.000
_cell.angle_alpha   90.00
_cell.angle_beta   90.00
_cell.angle_gamma   90.00
#
_symmetry.space_group_name_H-M   'P 1'
#
loop_
_entity.id
_entity.type
_entity.pdbx_description
1 polymer ?
#
loop_
_entity_poly.entity_id
_entity_poly.type
_entity_poly.pdbx_seq_one_letter_code
_entity_poly.pdbx_strand_id
1 'polypeptide(L)'
;MSRRGVLGWLPCIINLSNYPTWISRRDVPELAASYVLRTMNDSSKYTVCFSVLRAVFLRDVLLPYDIVQNNGYIINLGSLSSGELLPYLSSPFQHGARSSPYPIIRPCESIEVKGRLDGIVDTNKSCYFEADHSKRMMRNMYIRALRLWVIPKCPGEPPEPQQIGYINVIPARNDGGIFDSFGDTVRKFNMHLRQRPLPAIDFTYDVIGRILNMESQEMKFHEWGVGVDPDESCWVESVKFNVSFLVVIRVFYEIGLPGYEEIGCADFVPSCLDPGSQFAGAAEFESFGEVVQKANSWVRQQQNVRVTNVQSIDYKVRHGSEVTQVDTQRSFFVESGRYTTRYLRILRVCFVRSYYGSPPPVSRPIFLNYVTFEPVMLSSGGIIGIPVFETLAETMRRAMAWLNKTRPDVRIVSCESVPIRMFSGNQYGNHEITYTWNRGEQKEFWLLVLRIFLDGEFEDPPPEMLPPPTLEDRESQCCTLS
;
A
#
# COMPACT_ATOMS: atom_id res chain seq x y z
N MET A 1 -18.01 -12.75 50.01
CA MET A 1 -16.62 -12.25 49.87
C MET A 1 -16.10 -12.64 48.51
N SER A 2 -15.56 -11.66 47.78
CA SER A 2 -15.40 -11.66 46.33
C SER A 2 -14.13 -12.32 45.81
N ARG A 3 -14.29 -12.98 44.65
CA ARG A 3 -13.43 -12.99 43.44
C ARG A 3 -11.92 -13.28 43.57
N ARG A 4 -11.48 -14.30 42.85
CA ARG A 4 -10.52 -14.20 41.71
C ARG A 4 -10.68 -15.43 40.80
N GLY A 5 -11.40 -15.23 39.69
CA GLY A 5 -11.36 -16.12 38.53
C GLY A 5 -10.42 -15.50 37.51
N VAL A 6 -9.45 -16.29 37.04
CA VAL A 6 -8.54 -15.94 35.95
C VAL A 6 -9.22 -16.40 34.66
N LEU A 7 -9.70 -15.44 33.86
CA LEU A 7 -10.12 -15.68 32.48
C LEU A 7 -8.98 -15.24 31.56
N GLY A 8 -8.36 -16.23 30.93
CA GLY A 8 -7.41 -16.01 29.84
C GLY A 8 -8.16 -15.60 28.58
N TRP A 9 -7.61 -14.63 27.86
CA TRP A 9 -8.09 -14.20 26.56
C TRP A 9 -7.31 -14.96 25.49
N LEU A 10 -8.02 -15.73 24.66
CA LEU A 10 -7.53 -16.31 23.40
C LEU A 10 -7.87 -15.32 22.28
N PRO A 11 -6.91 -14.88 21.43
CA PRO A 11 -7.24 -14.22 20.18
C PRO A 11 -7.60 -15.26 19.10
N CYS A 12 -8.76 -15.08 18.48
CA CYS A 12 -9.31 -15.94 17.43
C CYS A 12 -8.92 -15.41 16.04
N ILE A 13 -8.62 -16.33 15.13
CA ILE A 13 -8.09 -16.11 13.77
C ILE A 13 -9.23 -16.20 12.76
N ILE A 14 -9.33 -15.28 11.79
CA ILE A 14 -10.05 -15.57 10.53
C ILE A 14 -9.01 -15.98 9.50
N ASN A 15 -8.96 -17.28 9.23
CA ASN A 15 -8.21 -17.87 8.13
C ASN A 15 -9.16 -18.01 6.94
N LEU A 16 -8.86 -17.35 5.81
CA LEU A 16 -9.61 -17.54 4.56
C LEU A 16 -9.23 -18.84 3.82
N SER A 17 -8.36 -19.69 4.38
CA SER A 17 -7.79 -20.87 3.70
C SER A 17 -8.08 -22.24 4.34
N ASN A 18 -9.16 -22.43 5.10
CA ASN A 18 -9.51 -23.76 5.65
C ASN A 18 -10.67 -24.42 4.89
N TYR A 19 -10.35 -25.16 3.82
CA TYR A 19 -11.14 -26.33 3.41
C TYR A 19 -10.23 -27.54 3.30
N PRO A 20 -10.43 -28.59 4.11
CA PRO A 20 -9.87 -29.90 3.79
C PRO A 20 -10.65 -30.47 2.61
N THR A 21 -9.90 -30.87 1.59
CA THR A 21 -10.38 -31.76 0.54
C THR A 21 -10.97 -33.04 1.15
N TRP A 22 -12.11 -33.48 0.59
CA TRP A 22 -12.88 -34.74 0.81
C TRP A 22 -14.01 -34.73 1.86
N ILE A 23 -15.27 -34.56 1.42
CA ILE A 23 -16.39 -35.54 1.48
C ILE A 23 -17.70 -34.94 0.92
N SER A 24 -18.33 -35.73 0.04
CA SER A 24 -19.75 -35.87 -0.37
C SER A 24 -20.76 -34.71 -0.26
N ARG A 25 -21.38 -34.42 -1.42
CA ARG A 25 -22.67 -33.73 -1.61
C ARG A 25 -23.76 -34.26 -0.67
N ARG A 26 -24.34 -33.39 0.16
CA ARG A 26 -25.77 -33.02 0.21
C ARG A 26 -26.03 -32.08 1.40
N ASP A 27 -26.78 -31.02 1.10
CA ASP A 27 -27.61 -30.19 1.99
C ASP A 27 -26.93 -29.18 2.96
N VAL A 28 -26.72 -27.94 2.49
CA VAL A 28 -26.75 -26.70 3.31
C VAL A 28 -27.33 -25.54 2.45
N PRO A 29 -28.18 -24.63 3.00
CA PRO A 29 -28.92 -23.63 2.24
C PRO A 29 -28.10 -22.36 1.90
N GLU A 30 -28.54 -21.69 0.83
CA GLU A 30 -28.01 -20.47 0.21
C GLU A 30 -27.64 -19.34 1.18
N LEU A 31 -26.34 -19.04 1.27
CA LEU A 31 -25.76 -17.70 1.50
C LEU A 31 -24.23 -17.80 1.38
N ALA A 32 -23.72 -17.81 0.16
CA ALA A 32 -22.30 -17.59 -0.12
C ALA A 32 -22.14 -17.01 -1.52
N ALA A 33 -21.38 -15.92 -1.62
CA ALA A 33 -20.98 -15.28 -2.86
C ALA A 33 -20.42 -16.32 -3.84
N SER A 34 -21.00 -16.40 -5.03
CA SER A 34 -20.48 -17.24 -6.09
C SER A 34 -19.23 -16.58 -6.67
N TYR A 35 -18.07 -17.22 -6.48
CA TYR A 35 -16.89 -16.94 -7.30
C TYR A 35 -17.15 -17.51 -8.69
N VAL A 36 -17.20 -16.63 -9.70
CA VAL A 36 -17.14 -17.04 -11.09
C VAL A 36 -15.74 -16.72 -11.62
N LEU A 37 -14.81 -17.67 -11.44
CA LEU A 37 -13.63 -17.76 -12.29
C LEU A 37 -14.10 -18.15 -13.69
N ARG A 38 -14.38 -17.16 -14.55
CA ARG A 38 -14.51 -17.42 -15.99
C ARG A 38 -13.13 -17.32 -16.62
N THR A 39 -12.44 -18.44 -16.69
CA THR A 39 -11.34 -18.62 -17.63
C THR A 39 -11.94 -18.66 -19.04
N MET A 40 -11.77 -17.58 -19.82
CA MET A 40 -12.07 -17.62 -21.25
C MET A 40 -10.88 -18.25 -21.96
N ASN A 41 -11.10 -19.46 -22.49
CA ASN A 41 -10.10 -20.29 -23.16
C ASN A 41 -9.87 -19.79 -24.60
N ASP A 42 -9.30 -18.60 -24.73
CA ASP A 42 -9.00 -17.94 -26.00
C ASP A 42 -7.67 -17.20 -25.83
N SER A 43 -6.69 -17.50 -26.67
CA SER A 43 -5.25 -17.19 -26.53
C SER A 43 -4.88 -15.69 -26.58
N SER A 44 -5.86 -14.82 -26.36
CA SER A 44 -5.77 -13.36 -26.45
C SER A 44 -6.33 -12.60 -25.24
N LYS A 45 -6.77 -13.27 -24.17
CA LYS A 45 -7.53 -12.63 -23.08
C LYS A 45 -6.76 -12.55 -21.76
N TYR A 46 -6.70 -11.34 -21.19
CA TYR A 46 -6.20 -11.04 -19.85
C TYR A 46 -7.21 -11.50 -18.78
N THR A 47 -6.72 -11.83 -17.60
CA THR A 47 -7.58 -12.17 -16.45
C THR A 47 -7.90 -10.91 -15.67
N VAL A 48 -9.20 -10.68 -15.48
CA VAL A 48 -9.73 -9.63 -14.62
C VAL A 48 -10.39 -10.30 -13.42
N CYS A 49 -9.86 -10.05 -12.22
CA CYS A 49 -10.50 -10.47 -10.98
C CYS A 49 -11.29 -9.28 -10.39
N PHE A 50 -12.58 -9.51 -10.12
CA PHE A 50 -13.46 -8.53 -9.48
C PHE A 50 -13.68 -8.93 -8.02
N SER A 51 -13.51 -7.96 -7.13
CA SER A 51 -13.80 -8.12 -5.71
C SER A 51 -14.50 -6.87 -5.21
N VAL A 52 -15.65 -7.07 -4.54
CA VAL A 52 -16.43 -5.98 -3.94
C VAL A 52 -16.20 -5.99 -2.44
N LEU A 53 -15.64 -4.90 -1.90
CA LEU A 53 -15.52 -4.68 -0.47
C LEU A 53 -16.68 -3.80 -0.01
N ARG A 54 -17.68 -4.41 0.63
CA ARG A 54 -18.72 -3.63 1.32
C ARG A 54 -18.21 -3.24 2.71
N ALA A 55 -17.47 -2.14 2.80
CA ALA A 55 -17.07 -1.57 4.08
C ALA A 55 -18.30 -0.92 4.74
N VAL A 56 -18.92 -1.62 5.69
CA VAL A 56 -19.95 -1.04 6.57
C VAL A 56 -19.24 -0.55 7.83
N PHE A 57 -19.07 0.77 7.95
CA PHE A 57 -18.51 1.36 9.18
C PHE A 57 -19.55 1.23 10.31
N LEU A 58 -19.28 0.35 11.28
CA LEU A 58 -20.03 0.27 12.53
C LEU A 58 -19.62 1.43 13.45
N ARG A 59 -20.61 2.00 14.14
CA ARG A 59 -20.58 3.32 14.79
C ARG A 59 -19.65 3.47 16.02
N ASP A 60 -18.98 2.41 16.46
CA ASP A 60 -18.37 2.37 17.80
C ASP A 60 -16.85 2.18 17.80
N VAL A 61 -16.13 3.13 17.22
CA VAL A 61 -14.73 3.41 17.59
C VAL A 61 -14.72 4.75 18.34
N LEU A 62 -14.85 4.68 19.66
CA LEU A 62 -14.79 5.85 20.54
C LEU A 62 -13.34 6.37 20.58
N LEU A 63 -13.08 7.48 19.92
CA LEU A 63 -11.90 8.33 20.14
C LEU A 63 -12.37 9.73 20.59
N PRO A 64 -11.63 10.39 21.49
CA PRO A 64 -12.06 11.63 22.12
C PRO A 64 -12.31 12.77 21.11
N TYR A 65 -13.42 13.47 21.34
CA TYR A 65 -14.09 14.41 20.42
C TYR A 65 -13.40 15.78 20.29
N ASP A 66 -12.31 16.03 21.00
CA ASP A 66 -11.70 17.37 21.15
C ASP A 66 -10.56 17.66 20.18
N ILE A 67 -10.36 16.82 19.17
CA ILE A 67 -9.43 17.05 18.07
C ILE A 67 -10.23 16.85 16.78
N VAL A 68 -9.98 17.70 15.77
CA VAL A 68 -10.40 17.56 14.36
C VAL A 68 -11.54 18.48 13.94
N GLN A 69 -11.18 19.52 13.17
CA GLN A 69 -12.08 20.13 12.18
C GLN A 69 -11.63 19.97 10.73
N ASN A 70 -10.42 19.50 10.39
CA ASN A 70 -9.95 19.57 9.00
C ASN A 70 -9.16 18.39 8.42
N ASN A 71 -8.75 17.36 9.17
CA ASN A 71 -7.90 16.30 8.61
C ASN A 71 -8.33 14.89 9.00
N GLY A 72 -8.11 13.97 8.06
CA GLY A 72 -8.62 12.61 8.03
C GLY A 72 -8.35 11.64 9.18
N TYR A 73 -8.97 10.46 9.08
CA TYR A 73 -8.72 9.28 9.90
C TYR A 73 -8.14 8.14 9.04
N ILE A 74 -7.63 7.07 9.65
CA ILE A 74 -7.26 5.84 8.94
C ILE A 74 -7.89 4.65 9.63
N ILE A 75 -8.36 3.69 8.85
CA ILE A 75 -8.90 2.43 9.35
C ILE A 75 -8.05 1.30 8.78
N ASN A 76 -7.27 0.66 9.66
CA ASN A 76 -6.63 -0.62 9.36
C ASN A 76 -7.70 -1.72 9.52
N LEU A 77 -8.15 -2.29 8.41
CA LEU A 77 -9.07 -3.42 8.43
C LEU A 77 -8.30 -4.71 8.72
N GLY A 78 -7.87 -4.88 9.96
CA GLY A 78 -7.46 -6.18 10.50
C GLY A 78 -8.65 -6.84 11.19
N SER A 79 -9.03 -8.06 10.76
CA SER A 79 -9.91 -9.00 11.48
C SER A 79 -11.08 -8.37 12.27
N LEU A 80 -12.21 -8.11 11.61
CA LEU A 80 -13.50 -7.94 12.29
C LEU A 80 -14.31 -9.23 12.11
N SER A 81 -14.55 -9.98 13.18
CA SER A 81 -15.50 -11.10 13.17
C SER A 81 -16.93 -10.56 13.22
N SER A 82 -17.77 -11.02 12.31
CA SER A 82 -19.17 -10.62 12.16
C SER A 82 -20.12 -11.27 13.19
N GLY A 83 -19.66 -11.55 14.41
CA GLY A 83 -20.30 -12.54 15.28
C GLY A 83 -20.83 -12.07 16.64
N GLU A 84 -20.35 -10.97 17.22
CA GLU A 84 -20.68 -10.65 18.62
C GLU A 84 -20.96 -9.16 18.84
N LEU A 85 -22.05 -8.66 18.26
CA LEU A 85 -22.65 -7.38 18.65
C LEU A 85 -24.17 -7.51 18.54
N LEU A 86 -24.81 -7.94 19.64
CA LEU A 86 -26.21 -7.71 20.05
C LEU A 86 -26.42 -8.55 21.34
N PRO A 87 -26.62 -7.96 22.54
CA PRO A 87 -27.78 -7.12 22.81
C PRO A 87 -27.49 -5.94 23.76
N TYR A 88 -27.27 -4.73 23.23
CA TYR A 88 -27.40 -3.48 23.98
C TYR A 88 -27.92 -2.38 23.06
N LEU A 89 -29.18 -2.53 22.63
CA LEU A 89 -29.92 -1.49 21.90
C LEU A 89 -31.31 -1.31 22.51
N SER A 90 -31.37 -0.62 23.64
CA SER A 90 -32.58 0.05 24.13
C SER A 90 -32.22 1.12 25.17
N SER A 91 -31.61 2.21 24.71
CA SER A 91 -31.66 3.47 25.46
C SER A 91 -31.92 4.63 24.49
N PRO A 92 -33.04 5.37 24.64
CA PRO A 92 -33.36 6.50 23.79
C PRO A 92 -32.66 7.75 24.31
N PHE A 93 -31.42 7.99 23.87
CA PHE A 93 -30.83 9.32 23.94
C PHE A 93 -31.24 10.11 22.69
N GLN A 94 -32.45 10.69 22.76
CA GLN A 94 -32.91 11.73 21.84
C GLN A 94 -32.51 13.10 22.39
N HIS A 95 -31.31 13.59 22.10
CA HIS A 95 -31.03 15.03 22.10
C HIS A 95 -29.99 15.36 21.03
N GLY A 96 -30.43 16.07 19.98
CA GLY A 96 -29.58 16.88 19.10
C GLY A 96 -28.56 16.12 18.25
N ALA A 97 -28.96 15.04 17.56
CA ALA A 97 -28.09 14.36 16.60
C ALA A 97 -27.86 15.22 15.35
N ARG A 98 -26.87 16.13 15.40
CA ARG A 98 -26.17 16.53 14.18
C ARG A 98 -25.61 15.24 13.60
N SER A 99 -26.16 14.80 12.46
CA SER A 99 -25.67 13.64 11.72
C SER A 99 -24.19 13.87 11.43
N SER A 100 -23.32 13.26 12.23
CA SER A 100 -21.89 13.32 11.97
C SER A 100 -21.67 12.72 10.58
N PRO A 101 -21.06 13.47 9.66
CA PRO A 101 -20.99 13.03 8.28
C PRO A 101 -20.05 11.81 8.20
N TYR A 102 -20.50 10.75 7.51
CA TYR A 102 -19.70 9.54 7.31
C TYR A 102 -18.34 9.90 6.68
N PRO A 103 -17.23 9.27 7.06
CA PRO A 103 -15.96 9.52 6.41
C PRO A 103 -15.97 9.03 4.94
N ILE A 104 -15.20 9.68 4.08
CA ILE A 104 -14.90 9.21 2.71
C ILE A 104 -13.47 8.72 2.62
N ILE A 105 -13.24 7.70 1.80
CA ILE A 105 -11.91 7.18 1.49
C ILE A 105 -11.33 8.00 0.34
N ARG A 106 -10.05 8.38 0.44
CA ARG A 106 -9.33 9.15 -0.56
C ARG A 106 -8.30 8.26 -1.27
N PRO A 107 -7.11 7.99 -0.70
CA PRO A 107 -6.28 6.90 -1.20
C PRO A 107 -6.53 5.56 -0.46
N CYS A 108 -6.27 4.48 -1.20
CA CYS A 108 -6.16 3.12 -0.71
C CYS A 108 -4.73 2.61 -1.02
N GLU A 109 -4.10 1.86 -0.13
CA GLU A 109 -2.83 1.19 -0.45
C GLU A 109 -2.88 -0.27 -0.02
N SER A 110 -2.31 -1.15 -0.84
CA SER A 110 -1.91 -2.46 -0.37
C SER A 110 -0.57 -2.36 0.35
N ILE A 111 -0.51 -2.82 1.60
CA ILE A 111 0.73 -2.87 2.38
C ILE A 111 1.17 -4.32 2.56
N GLU A 112 2.47 -4.56 2.55
CA GLU A 112 3.04 -5.84 2.93
C GLU A 112 3.58 -5.75 4.35
N VAL A 113 3.17 -6.69 5.20
CA VAL A 113 3.54 -6.74 6.61
C VAL A 113 4.21 -8.06 6.89
N LYS A 114 5.31 -8.00 7.63
CA LYS A 114 6.00 -9.20 8.09
C LYS A 114 5.13 -9.98 9.06
N GLY A 115 4.80 -11.21 8.70
CA GLY A 115 4.06 -12.13 9.56
C GLY A 115 4.98 -13.06 10.35
N ARG A 116 4.45 -13.62 11.44
CA ARG A 116 5.07 -14.72 12.19
C ARG A 116 4.49 -16.06 11.74
N LEU A 117 5.28 -17.13 11.82
CA LEU A 117 4.85 -18.48 11.40
C LEU A 117 3.68 -19.05 12.23
N ASP A 118 3.37 -18.46 13.38
CA ASP A 118 2.18 -18.76 14.18
C ASP A 118 0.90 -18.07 13.66
N GLY A 119 0.98 -17.37 12.53
CA GLY A 119 -0.13 -16.63 11.93
C GLY A 119 -0.34 -15.24 12.52
N ILE A 120 0.41 -14.85 13.56
CA ILE A 120 0.26 -13.55 14.19
C ILE A 120 0.94 -12.48 13.34
N VAL A 121 0.20 -11.43 13.01
CA VAL A 121 0.71 -10.25 12.31
C VAL A 121 0.56 -9.04 13.19
N ASP A 122 1.65 -8.30 13.32
CA ASP A 122 1.66 -7.02 14.01
C ASP A 122 1.81 -5.91 12.97
N THR A 123 0.68 -5.36 12.54
CA THR A 123 0.62 -4.26 11.56
C THR A 123 1.09 -2.93 12.13
N ASN A 124 1.37 -2.87 13.44
CA ASN A 124 1.84 -1.67 14.11
C ASN A 124 3.38 -1.62 14.22
N LYS A 125 4.09 -2.67 13.81
CA LYS A 125 5.55 -2.63 13.76
C LYS A 125 6.03 -1.74 12.63
N SER A 126 6.89 -0.80 12.98
CA SER A 126 7.63 0.04 12.04
C SER A 126 8.92 -0.61 11.56
N CYS A 127 9.50 -1.54 12.33
CA CYS A 127 10.70 -2.26 11.95
C CYS A 127 10.47 -3.76 11.91
N TYR A 128 11.07 -4.44 10.93
CA TYR A 128 11.06 -5.89 10.88
C TYR A 128 12.40 -6.45 10.38
N PHE A 129 12.61 -7.71 10.70
CA PHE A 129 13.83 -8.44 10.40
C PHE A 129 13.53 -9.56 9.40
N GLU A 130 14.34 -9.63 8.36
CA GLU A 130 14.36 -10.74 7.42
C GLU A 130 15.53 -11.65 7.73
N ALA A 131 15.19 -12.89 8.09
CA ALA A 131 16.18 -13.87 8.48
C ALA A 131 17.00 -14.35 7.26
N ASP A 132 18.30 -14.56 7.46
CA ASP A 132 19.13 -15.29 6.51
C ASP A 132 18.69 -16.76 6.44
N HIS A 133 18.53 -17.25 5.22
CA HIS A 133 18.00 -18.57 4.90
C HIS A 133 19.09 -19.62 4.65
N SER A 134 20.36 -19.23 4.57
CA SER A 134 21.48 -20.13 4.26
C SER A 134 21.71 -21.19 5.35
N LYS A 135 21.39 -20.87 6.62
CA LYS A 135 21.82 -21.71 7.77
C LYS A 135 20.72 -22.33 8.64
N ARG A 136 19.45 -21.89 8.57
CA ARG A 136 18.46 -22.23 9.62
C ARG A 136 17.07 -22.70 9.18
N MET A 137 16.81 -22.98 7.91
CA MET A 137 15.44 -23.30 7.42
C MET A 137 14.38 -22.27 7.87
N MET A 138 14.78 -21.06 8.25
CA MET A 138 13.83 -20.01 8.63
C MET A 138 13.06 -19.62 7.37
N ARG A 139 11.74 -19.49 7.53
CA ARG A 139 10.83 -19.09 6.47
C ARG A 139 10.31 -17.71 6.78
N ASN A 140 10.25 -16.89 5.76
CA ASN A 140 9.84 -15.51 5.88
C ASN A 140 8.37 -15.43 5.47
N MET A 141 7.45 -15.29 6.42
CA MET A 141 6.02 -15.12 6.13
C MET A 141 5.70 -13.64 5.95
N TYR A 142 4.85 -13.34 4.98
CA TYR A 142 4.32 -12.01 4.73
C TYR A 142 2.82 -12.09 4.58
N ILE A 143 2.15 -11.03 5.03
CA ILE A 143 0.73 -10.83 4.83
C ILE A 143 0.55 -9.50 4.12
N ARG A 144 -0.31 -9.47 3.12
CA ARG A 144 -0.76 -8.26 2.49
C ARG A 144 -2.06 -7.80 3.13
N ALA A 145 -2.09 -6.54 3.53
CA ALA A 145 -3.27 -5.89 4.08
C ALA A 145 -3.68 -4.69 3.23
N LEU A 146 -4.93 -4.29 3.36
CA LEU A 146 -5.45 -3.07 2.76
C LEU A 146 -5.47 -1.96 3.82
N ARG A 147 -4.84 -0.83 3.52
CA ARG A 147 -4.96 0.39 4.33
C ARG A 147 -5.83 1.41 3.62
N LEU A 148 -6.79 1.97 4.37
CA LEU A 148 -7.72 2.98 3.89
C LEU A 148 -7.43 4.32 4.55
N TRP A 149 -7.21 5.34 3.73
CA TRP A 149 -7.05 6.71 4.18
C TRP A 149 -8.38 7.42 4.05
N VAL A 150 -8.96 7.81 5.18
CA VAL A 150 -10.29 8.40 5.23
C VAL A 150 -10.24 9.86 5.62
N ILE A 151 -11.15 10.69 5.11
CA ILE A 151 -11.33 12.08 5.53
C ILE A 151 -12.79 12.36 5.88
N PRO A 152 -13.08 13.37 6.72
CA PRO A 152 -14.46 13.83 6.89
C PRO A 152 -15.07 14.22 5.54
N LYS A 153 -16.34 13.89 5.35
CA LYS A 153 -17.14 14.39 4.21
C LYS A 153 -17.27 15.91 4.27
N CYS A 154 -17.18 16.56 3.12
CA CYS A 154 -17.48 17.98 3.00
C CYS A 154 -19.00 18.23 3.07
N PRO A 155 -19.45 19.38 3.61
CA PRO A 155 -20.86 19.77 3.53
C PRO A 155 -21.35 19.77 2.07
N GLY A 156 -22.44 19.06 1.79
CA GLY A 156 -23.02 18.92 0.45
C GLY A 156 -22.61 17.66 -0.31
N GLU A 157 -21.65 16.86 0.19
CA GLU A 157 -21.43 15.51 -0.33
C GLU A 157 -22.62 14.59 0.01
N PRO A 158 -22.91 13.57 -0.83
CA PRO A 158 -24.03 12.67 -0.60
C PRO A 158 -23.95 12.02 0.79
N PRO A 159 -25.07 11.89 1.53
CA PRO A 159 -25.05 11.30 2.87
C PRO A 159 -24.70 9.81 2.85
N GLU A 160 -24.94 9.11 1.73
CA GLU A 160 -24.78 7.67 1.60
C GLU A 160 -23.32 7.23 1.80
N PRO A 161 -23.05 6.11 2.50
CA PRO A 161 -21.69 5.58 2.63
C PRO A 161 -21.06 5.32 1.27
N GLN A 162 -19.79 5.70 1.13
CA GLN A 162 -19.00 5.39 -0.05
C GLN A 162 -18.85 3.86 -0.15
N GLN A 163 -19.11 3.31 -1.34
CA GLN A 163 -18.91 1.89 -1.64
C GLN A 163 -17.70 1.75 -2.58
N ILE A 164 -16.79 0.84 -2.26
CA ILE A 164 -15.52 0.70 -2.98
C ILE A 164 -15.39 -0.71 -3.52
N GLY A 165 -15.04 -0.79 -4.80
CA GLY A 165 -14.58 -2.00 -5.45
C GLY A 165 -13.09 -1.90 -5.76
N TYR A 166 -12.48 -3.04 -6.04
CA TYR A 166 -11.20 -3.08 -6.71
C TYR A 166 -11.19 -4.13 -7.82
N ILE A 167 -10.26 -3.94 -8.74
CA ILE A 167 -10.02 -4.83 -9.87
C ILE A 167 -8.53 -5.03 -10.02
N ASN A 168 -8.12 -6.28 -10.19
CA ASN A 168 -6.74 -6.64 -10.50
C ASN A 168 -6.60 -6.89 -12.01
N VAL A 169 -5.63 -6.23 -12.62
CA VAL A 169 -5.26 -6.38 -14.03
C VAL A 169 -3.90 -7.05 -14.08
N ILE A 170 -3.92 -8.33 -14.44
CA ILE A 170 -2.73 -9.16 -14.55
C ILE A 170 -2.20 -9.05 -15.99
N PRO A 171 -0.90 -8.76 -16.21
CA PRO A 171 -0.30 -8.78 -17.54
C PRO A 171 -0.58 -10.11 -18.24
N ALA A 172 -1.06 -10.07 -19.50
CA ALA A 172 -1.33 -11.31 -20.21
C ALA A 172 0.00 -11.98 -20.61
N ARG A 173 -0.01 -13.31 -20.69
CA ARG A 173 1.14 -14.09 -21.11
C ARG A 173 0.89 -14.62 -22.52
N ASN A 174 1.81 -14.35 -23.46
CA ASN A 174 1.71 -14.86 -24.82
C ASN A 174 2.15 -16.34 -24.92
N ASP A 175 1.98 -16.95 -26.09
CA ASP A 175 2.36 -18.36 -26.34
C ASP A 175 3.86 -18.64 -26.15
N GLY A 176 4.69 -17.60 -26.31
CA GLY A 176 6.14 -17.65 -26.01
C GLY A 176 6.46 -17.59 -24.52
N GLY A 177 5.44 -17.50 -23.67
CA GLY A 177 5.59 -17.40 -22.22
C GLY A 177 6.03 -16.02 -21.71
N ILE A 178 6.03 -15.01 -22.57
CA ILE A 178 6.43 -13.63 -22.25
C ILE A 178 5.19 -12.86 -21.80
N PHE A 179 5.31 -12.15 -20.68
CA PHE A 179 4.26 -11.27 -20.18
C PHE A 179 4.22 -9.94 -20.96
N ASP A 180 3.02 -9.40 -21.15
CA ASP A 180 2.81 -8.05 -21.66
C ASP A 180 3.63 -7.03 -20.87
N SER A 181 4.12 -5.98 -21.54
CA SER A 181 4.71 -4.85 -20.83
C SER A 181 3.68 -4.15 -19.92
N PHE A 182 4.15 -3.36 -18.96
CA PHE A 182 3.27 -2.55 -18.11
C PHE A 182 2.38 -1.62 -18.96
N GLY A 183 2.97 -0.90 -19.92
CA GLY A 183 2.24 -0.02 -20.84
C GLY A 183 1.22 -0.77 -21.72
N ASP A 184 1.56 -1.97 -22.21
CA ASP A 184 0.60 -2.80 -22.95
C ASP A 184 -0.57 -3.26 -22.06
N THR A 185 -0.29 -3.61 -20.82
CA THR A 185 -1.32 -3.99 -19.83
C THR A 185 -2.27 -2.83 -19.57
N VAL A 186 -1.74 -1.61 -19.32
CA VAL A 186 -2.53 -0.38 -19.18
C VAL A 186 -3.36 -0.10 -20.44
N ARG A 187 -2.77 -0.21 -21.63
CA ARG A 187 -3.45 0.04 -22.91
C ARG A 187 -4.61 -0.93 -23.13
N LYS A 188 -4.38 -2.24 -22.93
CA LYS A 188 -5.42 -3.27 -23.04
C LYS A 188 -6.53 -3.05 -22.02
N PHE A 189 -6.19 -2.66 -20.79
CA PHE A 189 -7.19 -2.33 -19.78
C PHE A 189 -8.01 -1.09 -20.12
N ASN A 190 -7.40 -0.03 -20.65
CA ASN A 190 -8.16 1.13 -21.13
C ASN A 190 -9.09 0.76 -22.30
N MET A 191 -8.66 -0.13 -23.20
CA MET A 191 -9.57 -0.67 -24.22
C MET A 191 -10.73 -1.44 -23.61
N HIS A 192 -10.47 -2.21 -22.54
CA HIS A 192 -11.52 -2.90 -21.77
C HIS A 192 -12.50 -1.90 -21.16
N LEU A 193 -12.02 -0.88 -20.45
CA LEU A 193 -12.86 0.13 -19.80
C LEU A 193 -13.77 0.86 -20.78
N ARG A 194 -13.34 1.07 -22.03
CA ARG A 194 -14.17 1.66 -23.09
C ARG A 194 -15.28 0.73 -23.57
N GLN A 195 -15.06 -0.57 -23.56
CA GLN A 195 -16.02 -1.59 -24.04
C GLN A 195 -16.93 -2.10 -22.92
N ARG A 196 -16.38 -2.21 -21.72
CA ARG A 196 -16.97 -2.77 -20.50
C ARG A 196 -16.52 -1.91 -19.32
N PRO A 197 -17.26 -0.83 -19.04
CA PRO A 197 -16.96 0.01 -17.89
C PRO A 197 -17.07 -0.78 -16.57
N LEU A 198 -16.48 -0.25 -15.49
CA LEU A 198 -16.42 -0.93 -14.19
C LEU A 198 -17.82 -1.24 -13.63
N PRO A 199 -18.05 -2.44 -13.07
CA PRO A 199 -19.39 -2.92 -12.70
C PRO A 199 -19.99 -2.18 -11.50
N ALA A 200 -21.33 -2.04 -11.51
CA ALA A 200 -22.16 -1.72 -10.35
C ALA A 200 -22.72 -2.98 -9.66
N ILE A 201 -23.14 -2.81 -8.41
CA ILE A 201 -23.64 -3.86 -7.52
C ILE A 201 -25.03 -4.41 -7.93
N ASP A 202 -25.77 -3.74 -8.82
CA ASP A 202 -27.12 -4.16 -9.17
C ASP A 202 -27.27 -4.39 -10.68
N PHE A 203 -27.68 -5.59 -11.06
CA PHE A 203 -27.87 -6.05 -12.46
C PHE A 203 -28.98 -5.28 -13.21
N THR A 204 -29.56 -4.26 -12.59
CA THR A 204 -30.75 -3.55 -13.06
C THR A 204 -30.46 -2.17 -13.64
N TYR A 205 -29.26 -1.62 -13.47
CA TYR A 205 -28.87 -0.36 -14.12
C TYR A 205 -27.38 -0.36 -14.53
N ASP A 206 -27.10 0.12 -15.75
CA ASP A 206 -25.76 0.43 -16.29
C ASP A 206 -25.12 1.59 -15.51
N VAL A 207 -24.75 1.33 -14.26
CA VAL A 207 -24.12 2.29 -13.35
C VAL A 207 -22.66 1.89 -13.24
N ILE A 208 -21.76 2.85 -13.43
CA ILE A 208 -20.35 2.64 -13.76
C ILE A 208 -19.49 3.36 -12.71
N GLY A 209 -18.51 2.74 -12.09
CA GLY A 209 -17.73 3.41 -11.02
C GLY A 209 -16.83 4.58 -11.46
N ARG A 210 -16.36 5.37 -10.48
CA ARG A 210 -15.29 6.39 -10.62
C ARG A 210 -13.97 5.85 -10.08
N ILE A 211 -12.86 6.01 -10.80
CA ILE A 211 -11.57 5.51 -10.33
C ILE A 211 -11.07 6.38 -9.17
N LEU A 212 -10.86 5.75 -8.01
CA LEU A 212 -10.30 6.41 -6.84
C LEU A 212 -8.79 6.52 -6.99
N ASN A 213 -8.13 5.38 -7.13
CA ASN A 213 -6.70 5.29 -7.36
C ASN A 213 -6.28 3.99 -8.06
N MET A 214 -5.01 3.96 -8.44
CA MET A 214 -4.36 2.84 -9.11
C MET A 214 -2.99 2.62 -8.49
N GLU A 215 -2.63 1.38 -8.25
CA GLU A 215 -1.31 0.99 -7.77
C GLU A 215 -0.65 -0.07 -8.66
N SER A 216 0.68 -0.02 -8.70
CA SER A 216 1.52 -1.11 -9.19
C SER A 216 1.89 -1.99 -8.01
N GLN A 217 1.56 -3.28 -8.09
CA GLN A 217 1.76 -4.25 -7.02
C GLN A 217 2.68 -5.36 -7.51
N GLU A 218 3.82 -5.54 -6.83
CA GLU A 218 4.72 -6.65 -7.10
C GLU A 218 4.21 -7.93 -6.46
N MET A 219 3.95 -8.96 -7.27
CA MET A 219 3.50 -10.28 -6.85
C MET A 219 4.65 -11.27 -6.98
N LYS A 220 4.99 -11.94 -5.88
CA LYS A 220 5.97 -13.01 -5.86
C LYS A 220 5.29 -14.34 -6.18
N PHE A 221 5.92 -15.17 -7.00
CA PHE A 221 5.44 -16.53 -7.27
C PHE A 221 6.60 -17.49 -7.58
N HIS A 222 6.43 -18.75 -7.21
CA HIS A 222 7.50 -19.76 -7.22
C HIS A 222 7.44 -20.73 -8.39
N GLU A 223 6.26 -21.00 -8.95
CA GLU A 223 6.08 -22.05 -9.95
C GLU A 223 5.58 -21.49 -11.29
N TRP A 224 6.33 -21.79 -12.35
CA TRP A 224 5.88 -21.56 -13.71
C TRP A 224 4.68 -22.48 -14.00
N GLY A 225 3.49 -21.91 -14.09
CA GLY A 225 2.28 -22.61 -14.55
C GLY A 225 1.09 -22.59 -13.60
N VAL A 226 1.27 -22.23 -12.32
CA VAL A 226 0.17 -22.16 -11.34
C VAL A 226 -0.65 -20.86 -11.48
N GLY A 227 -0.16 -19.90 -12.27
CA GLY A 227 -0.75 -18.57 -12.37
C GLY A 227 -0.35 -17.71 -11.17
N VAL A 228 -0.70 -16.43 -11.23
CA VAL A 228 -0.54 -15.48 -10.12
C VAL A 228 -1.94 -15.22 -9.59
N ASP A 229 -2.19 -15.48 -8.31
CA ASP A 229 -3.39 -15.05 -7.63
C ASP A 229 -3.13 -13.66 -7.02
N PRO A 230 -3.65 -12.57 -7.61
CA PRO A 230 -3.43 -11.23 -7.10
C PRO A 230 -4.09 -10.99 -5.74
N ASP A 231 -5.02 -11.86 -5.32
CA ASP A 231 -5.72 -11.76 -4.04
C ASP A 231 -5.15 -12.72 -2.98
N GLU A 232 -4.06 -13.42 -3.31
CA GLU A 232 -3.24 -14.12 -2.31
C GLU A 232 -2.70 -13.08 -1.30
N SER A 233 -3.22 -13.15 -0.08
CA SER A 233 -2.95 -12.21 0.99
C SER A 233 -1.90 -12.71 1.98
N CYS A 234 -1.43 -13.95 1.85
CA CYS A 234 -0.42 -14.52 2.73
C CYS A 234 0.47 -15.47 1.93
N TRP A 235 1.77 -15.29 2.02
CA TRP A 235 2.73 -16.17 1.39
C TRP A 235 3.95 -16.38 2.27
N VAL A 236 4.69 -17.44 1.98
CA VAL A 236 5.88 -17.83 2.70
C VAL A 236 7.05 -17.91 1.74
N GLU A 237 8.02 -17.03 1.93
CA GLU A 237 9.21 -16.98 1.10
C GLU A 237 10.25 -18.01 1.52
N SER A 238 10.70 -18.76 0.52
CA SER A 238 11.83 -19.68 0.60
C SER A 238 12.94 -19.19 -0.33
N VAL A 239 14.08 -18.82 0.25
CA VAL A 239 15.19 -18.16 -0.48
C VAL A 239 16.11 -19.12 -1.23
N LYS A 240 15.82 -20.43 -1.17
CA LYS A 240 16.64 -21.43 -1.89
C LYS A 240 16.50 -21.34 -3.42
N PHE A 241 15.51 -20.62 -3.92
CA PHE A 241 15.16 -20.60 -5.34
C PHE A 241 15.18 -19.20 -5.91
N ASN A 242 15.23 -19.16 -7.24
CA ASN A 242 14.93 -17.93 -7.94
C ASN A 242 13.47 -17.54 -7.65
N VAL A 243 13.24 -16.28 -7.29
CA VAL A 243 11.90 -15.75 -7.04
C VAL A 243 11.45 -14.99 -8.28
N SER A 244 10.28 -15.33 -8.80
CA SER A 244 9.68 -14.60 -9.92
C SER A 244 8.76 -13.52 -9.39
N PHE A 245 8.80 -12.36 -10.04
CA PHE A 245 8.02 -11.18 -9.71
C PHE A 245 7.17 -10.82 -10.92
N LEU A 246 5.89 -10.53 -10.70
CA LEU A 246 4.96 -9.99 -11.68
C LEU A 246 4.35 -8.70 -11.15
N VAL A 247 4.40 -7.62 -11.93
CA VAL A 247 3.76 -6.34 -11.61
C VAL A 247 2.30 -6.41 -12.04
N VAL A 248 1.41 -6.55 -11.06
CA VAL A 248 -0.05 -6.48 -11.23
C VAL A 248 -0.49 -5.03 -11.04
N ILE A 249 -1.48 -4.61 -11.82
CA ILE A 249 -2.12 -3.30 -11.63
C ILE A 249 -3.39 -3.50 -10.83
N ARG A 250 -3.51 -2.87 -9.66
CA ARG A 250 -4.75 -2.85 -8.88
C ARG A 250 -5.39 -1.48 -9.01
N VAL A 251 -6.66 -1.45 -9.42
CA VAL A 251 -7.44 -0.21 -9.55
C VAL A 251 -8.56 -0.24 -8.54
N PHE A 252 -8.60 0.75 -7.65
CA PHE A 252 -9.71 0.94 -6.73
C PHE A 252 -10.67 1.97 -7.31
N TYR A 253 -11.97 1.73 -7.12
CA TYR A 253 -13.01 2.58 -7.67
C TYR A 253 -14.18 2.71 -6.71
N GLU A 254 -14.81 3.87 -6.75
CA GLU A 254 -16.06 4.15 -6.09
C GLU A 254 -17.21 3.63 -6.95
N ILE A 255 -18.11 2.87 -6.35
CA ILE A 255 -19.30 2.34 -7.01
C ILE A 255 -20.33 3.47 -7.06
N GLY A 256 -20.73 3.89 -8.26
CA GLY A 256 -21.57 5.07 -8.43
C GLY A 256 -21.71 5.48 -9.90
N LEU A 257 -21.84 6.79 -10.17
CA LEU A 257 -21.98 7.32 -11.52
C LEU A 257 -20.68 7.21 -12.34
N PRO A 258 -20.77 6.96 -13.67
CA PRO A 258 -19.61 6.78 -14.54
C PRO A 258 -18.61 7.91 -14.45
N GLY A 259 -17.35 7.56 -14.18
CA GLY A 259 -16.24 8.49 -14.38
C GLY A 259 -15.91 8.70 -15.86
N TYR A 260 -16.12 7.68 -16.72
CA TYR A 260 -15.66 7.66 -18.11
C TYR A 260 -14.16 7.99 -18.23
N GLU A 261 -13.35 7.25 -17.46
CA GLU A 261 -11.94 7.51 -17.22
C GLU A 261 -11.04 6.42 -17.82
N GLU A 262 -9.89 6.85 -18.35
CA GLU A 262 -8.75 5.98 -18.66
C GLU A 262 -7.67 6.15 -17.61
N ILE A 263 -6.98 5.07 -17.27
CA ILE A 263 -5.79 5.11 -16.41
C ILE A 263 -4.53 5.40 -17.22
N GLY A 264 -3.55 6.02 -16.59
CA GLY A 264 -2.22 6.23 -17.13
C GLY A 264 -1.16 6.34 -16.03
N CYS A 265 0.11 6.20 -16.43
CA CYS A 265 1.25 6.41 -15.54
C CYS A 265 2.33 7.20 -16.25
N ALA A 266 3.05 8.01 -15.47
CA ALA A 266 4.30 8.62 -15.86
C ALA A 266 5.39 8.21 -14.86
N ASP A 267 6.51 7.71 -15.38
CA ASP A 267 7.63 7.21 -14.60
C ASP A 267 8.78 8.19 -14.63
N PHE A 268 9.35 8.47 -13.46
CA PHE A 268 10.49 9.36 -13.28
C PHE A 268 11.63 8.56 -12.68
N VAL A 269 12.60 8.24 -13.53
CA VAL A 269 13.80 7.50 -13.18
C VAL A 269 14.87 8.50 -12.72
N PRO A 270 15.58 8.27 -11.60
CA PRO A 270 16.69 9.12 -11.19
C PRO A 270 17.82 9.07 -12.22
N SER A 271 18.42 10.22 -12.53
CA SER A 271 19.59 10.29 -13.40
C SER A 271 20.81 9.73 -12.68
N CYS A 272 21.69 9.05 -13.40
CA CYS A 272 22.98 8.63 -12.88
C CYS A 272 23.93 9.82 -12.86
N LEU A 273 24.44 10.16 -11.68
CA LEU A 273 25.39 11.26 -11.46
C LEU A 273 26.83 10.76 -11.62
N ASP A 274 27.10 9.58 -11.07
CA ASP A 274 28.35 8.84 -11.23
C ASP A 274 28.01 7.36 -11.47
N PRO A 275 28.41 6.73 -12.59
CA PRO A 275 28.20 5.30 -12.80
C PRO A 275 28.96 4.42 -11.79
N GLY A 276 29.83 5.02 -10.98
CA GLY A 276 30.76 4.35 -10.10
C GLY A 276 31.85 3.64 -10.90
N SER A 277 32.73 2.94 -10.19
CA SER A 277 33.64 2.01 -10.84
C SER A 277 33.93 0.83 -9.94
N GLN A 278 34.55 -0.21 -10.49
CA GLN A 278 34.96 -1.38 -9.70
C GLN A 278 35.88 -1.01 -8.53
N PHE A 279 36.58 0.12 -8.61
CA PHE A 279 37.57 0.57 -7.62
C PHE A 279 37.14 1.82 -6.84
N ALA A 280 36.25 2.64 -7.39
CA ALA A 280 35.94 3.98 -6.86
C ALA A 280 34.61 4.09 -6.10
N GLY A 281 33.81 3.02 -6.03
CA GLY A 281 32.58 3.02 -5.22
C GLY A 281 31.33 2.60 -5.99
N ALA A 282 30.20 2.65 -5.30
CA ALA A 282 28.90 2.37 -5.88
C ALA A 282 28.47 3.51 -6.82
N ALA A 283 27.58 3.21 -7.76
CA ALA A 283 26.97 4.23 -8.60
C ALA A 283 26.18 5.23 -7.75
N GLU A 284 26.30 6.51 -8.09
CA GLU A 284 25.55 7.61 -7.50
C GLU A 284 24.46 8.07 -8.45
N PHE A 285 23.32 8.40 -7.87
CA PHE A 285 22.11 8.79 -8.58
C PHE A 285 21.50 9.98 -7.88
N GLU A 286 20.66 10.71 -8.61
CA GLU A 286 19.79 11.74 -8.03
C GLU A 286 19.03 11.22 -6.81
N SER A 287 18.89 12.12 -5.84
CA SER A 287 18.06 11.92 -4.66
C SER A 287 16.59 11.74 -5.03
N PHE A 288 15.82 11.13 -4.13
CA PHE A 288 14.40 10.95 -4.33
C PHE A 288 13.66 12.30 -4.45
N GLY A 289 14.07 13.31 -3.67
CA GLY A 289 13.57 14.68 -3.80
C GLY A 289 13.73 15.28 -5.20
N GLU A 290 14.89 15.09 -5.85
CA GLU A 290 15.13 15.55 -7.24
C GLU A 290 14.22 14.82 -8.24
N VAL A 291 13.97 13.52 -8.02
CA VAL A 291 12.99 12.75 -8.82
C VAL A 291 11.57 13.32 -8.67
N VAL A 292 11.17 13.69 -7.46
CA VAL A 292 9.87 14.35 -7.21
C VAL A 292 9.79 15.71 -7.91
N GLN A 293 10.88 16.48 -7.97
CA GLN A 293 10.90 17.76 -8.71
C GLN A 293 10.69 17.58 -10.22
N LYS A 294 11.25 16.52 -10.82
CA LYS A 294 10.96 16.16 -12.22
C LYS A 294 9.50 15.82 -12.42
N ALA A 295 8.91 15.04 -11.51
CA ALA A 295 7.49 14.69 -11.56
C ALA A 295 6.57 15.90 -11.41
N ASN A 296 6.86 16.78 -10.45
CA ASN A 296 6.16 18.04 -10.26
C ASN A 296 6.20 18.90 -11.53
N SER A 297 7.36 19.01 -12.17
CA SER A 297 7.51 19.74 -13.44
C SER A 297 6.64 19.16 -14.55
N TRP A 298 6.59 17.83 -14.67
CA TRP A 298 5.73 17.14 -15.63
C TRP A 298 4.23 17.33 -15.32
N VAL A 299 3.81 17.16 -14.06
CA VAL A 299 2.41 17.29 -13.63
C VAL A 299 1.88 18.70 -13.95
N ARG A 300 2.68 19.75 -13.76
CA ARG A 300 2.29 21.14 -14.07
C ARG A 300 2.05 21.40 -15.55
N GLN A 301 2.68 20.61 -16.43
CA GLN A 301 2.50 20.73 -17.88
C GLN A 301 1.30 19.93 -18.38
N GLN A 302 0.75 19.03 -17.56
CA GLN A 302 -0.39 18.22 -17.98
C GLN A 302 -1.69 18.99 -17.91
N GLN A 303 -2.52 18.82 -18.93
CA GLN A 303 -3.90 19.29 -18.96
C GLN A 303 -4.84 18.09 -18.95
N ASN A 304 -6.02 18.25 -18.35
CA ASN A 304 -7.08 17.24 -18.35
C ASN A 304 -6.68 15.89 -17.71
N VAL A 305 -5.70 15.91 -16.80
CA VAL A 305 -5.34 14.73 -15.99
C VAL A 305 -5.68 14.98 -14.53
N ARG A 306 -6.18 13.94 -13.86
CA ARG A 306 -6.33 13.92 -12.41
C ARG A 306 -5.34 12.91 -11.86
N VAL A 307 -4.32 13.37 -11.14
CA VAL A 307 -3.42 12.49 -10.40
C VAL A 307 -4.24 11.75 -9.34
N THR A 308 -4.11 10.42 -9.32
CA THR A 308 -4.87 9.54 -8.42
C THR A 308 -3.98 8.80 -7.44
N ASN A 309 -2.70 8.60 -7.78
CA ASN A 309 -1.71 8.01 -6.89
C ASN A 309 -0.31 8.48 -7.27
N VAL A 310 0.59 8.45 -6.30
CA VAL A 310 2.03 8.63 -6.50
C VAL A 310 2.72 7.55 -5.67
N GLN A 311 3.64 6.80 -6.29
CA GLN A 311 4.26 5.63 -5.68
C GLN A 311 5.76 5.60 -5.89
N SER A 312 6.48 5.14 -4.87
CA SER A 312 7.89 4.78 -4.96
C SER A 312 8.02 3.32 -5.35
N ILE A 313 8.72 3.01 -6.44
CA ILE A 313 8.84 1.63 -6.95
C ILE A 313 10.31 1.26 -7.12
N ASP A 314 10.73 0.15 -6.52
CA ASP A 314 12.09 -0.37 -6.62
C ASP A 314 12.24 -1.28 -7.85
N TYR A 315 12.75 -0.74 -8.95
CA TYR A 315 13.00 -1.53 -10.15
C TYR A 315 14.35 -2.23 -10.10
N LYS A 316 14.36 -3.56 -10.28
CA LYS A 316 15.61 -4.31 -10.41
C LYS A 316 16.39 -3.94 -11.68
N VAL A 317 17.62 -3.50 -11.48
CA VAL A 317 18.62 -3.17 -12.51
C VAL A 317 19.22 -4.45 -13.09
N ARG A 318 19.39 -4.52 -14.41
CA ARG A 318 19.98 -5.70 -15.07
C ARG A 318 21.50 -5.76 -14.79
N HIS A 319 22.03 -6.95 -14.59
CA HIS A 319 23.47 -7.13 -14.42
C HIS A 319 24.18 -6.92 -15.77
N GLY A 320 25.21 -6.08 -15.80
CA GLY A 320 26.05 -5.86 -16.98
C GLY A 320 25.46 -4.95 -18.06
N SER A 321 24.24 -4.44 -17.89
CA SER A 321 23.81 -3.25 -18.63
C SER A 321 24.48 -2.01 -18.03
N GLU A 322 24.60 -0.95 -18.82
CA GLU A 322 24.87 0.37 -18.26
C GLU A 322 23.84 0.61 -17.14
N VAL A 323 24.34 0.92 -15.94
CA VAL A 323 23.55 1.09 -14.70
C VAL A 323 22.46 2.16 -14.87
N THR A 324 22.55 2.96 -15.94
CA THR A 324 21.67 4.02 -16.38
C THR A 324 20.35 3.57 -17.03
N GLN A 325 20.23 2.30 -17.47
CA GLN A 325 19.04 1.85 -18.20
C GLN A 325 18.13 0.98 -17.34
N VAL A 326 17.08 1.59 -16.81
CA VAL A 326 15.98 0.89 -16.12
C VAL A 326 14.77 0.80 -17.05
N ASP A 327 14.32 -0.42 -17.29
CA ASP A 327 13.11 -0.71 -18.05
C ASP A 327 11.88 -0.65 -17.12
N THR A 328 11.26 0.52 -17.03
CA THR A 328 10.06 0.73 -16.20
C THR A 328 8.81 0.08 -16.79
N GLN A 329 8.87 -0.34 -18.06
CA GLN A 329 7.81 -1.07 -18.74
C GLN A 329 7.87 -2.57 -18.48
N ARG A 330 8.92 -3.05 -17.80
CA ARG A 330 9.05 -4.46 -17.42
C ARG A 330 7.98 -4.82 -16.38
N SER A 331 7.13 -5.78 -16.75
CA SER A 331 6.10 -6.34 -15.85
C SER A 331 6.54 -7.63 -15.16
N PHE A 332 7.60 -8.28 -15.65
CA PHE A 332 8.06 -9.58 -15.13
C PHE A 332 9.57 -9.59 -14.93
N PHE A 333 10.02 -10.16 -13.81
CA PHE A 333 11.43 -10.46 -13.60
C PHE A 333 11.69 -11.58 -12.63
N VAL A 334 12.94 -12.04 -12.64
CA VAL A 334 13.41 -13.10 -11.75
C VAL A 334 14.56 -12.57 -10.93
N GLU A 335 14.51 -12.82 -9.63
CA GLU A 335 15.60 -12.58 -8.69
C GLU A 335 16.28 -13.87 -8.32
N SER A 336 17.61 -13.81 -8.20
CA SER A 336 18.37 -14.93 -7.70
C SER A 336 18.68 -14.69 -6.24
N GLY A 337 18.28 -15.63 -5.37
CA GLY A 337 18.59 -15.55 -3.94
C GLY A 337 20.09 -15.63 -3.61
N ARG A 338 20.95 -15.96 -4.59
CA ARG A 338 22.40 -16.15 -4.40
C ARG A 338 23.25 -14.95 -4.81
N TYR A 339 22.75 -14.08 -5.68
CA TYR A 339 23.54 -13.00 -6.25
C TYR A 339 23.12 -11.65 -5.68
N THR A 340 24.02 -10.67 -5.75
CA THR A 340 23.65 -9.30 -5.40
C THR A 340 22.65 -8.78 -6.44
N THR A 341 21.48 -8.37 -5.97
CA THR A 341 20.48 -7.70 -6.81
C THR A 341 20.54 -6.21 -6.54
N ARG A 342 20.50 -5.40 -7.60
CA ARG A 342 20.53 -3.93 -7.52
C ARG A 342 19.16 -3.39 -7.88
N TYR A 343 18.72 -2.35 -7.17
CA TYR A 343 17.45 -1.70 -7.40
C TYR A 343 17.66 -0.21 -7.61
N LEU A 344 16.81 0.35 -8.45
CA LEU A 344 16.67 1.79 -8.61
C LEU A 344 15.23 2.16 -8.29
N ARG A 345 15.07 2.99 -7.28
CA ARG A 345 13.79 3.54 -6.85
C ARG A 345 13.40 4.66 -7.78
N ILE A 346 12.32 4.44 -8.51
CA ILE A 346 11.69 5.45 -9.35
C ILE A 346 10.50 6.06 -8.62
N LEU A 347 9.99 7.16 -9.16
CA LEU A 347 8.67 7.68 -8.80
C LEU A 347 7.70 7.42 -9.95
N ARG A 348 6.56 6.79 -9.66
CA ARG A 348 5.45 6.61 -10.60
C ARG A 348 4.28 7.50 -10.20
N VAL A 349 3.85 8.35 -11.12
CA VAL A 349 2.62 9.15 -10.98
C VAL A 349 1.51 8.46 -11.75
N CYS A 350 0.51 7.93 -11.04
CA CYS A 350 -0.71 7.38 -11.62
C CYS A 350 -1.74 8.49 -11.79
N PHE A 351 -2.39 8.53 -12.95
CA PHE A 351 -3.41 9.53 -13.25
C PHE A 351 -4.57 8.91 -14.03
N VAL A 352 -5.67 9.66 -14.06
CA VAL A 352 -6.79 9.36 -14.95
C VAL A 352 -7.09 10.54 -15.86
N ARG A 353 -7.70 10.25 -17.01
CA ARG A 353 -8.20 11.25 -17.97
C ARG A 353 -9.58 10.85 -18.47
N SER A 354 -10.39 11.85 -18.78
CA SER A 354 -11.69 11.65 -19.45
C SER A 354 -11.53 11.04 -20.84
N TYR A 355 -12.50 10.22 -21.27
CA TYR A 355 -12.63 9.82 -22.66
C TYR A 355 -12.84 11.03 -23.59
N TYR A 356 -12.51 10.85 -24.88
CA TYR A 356 -12.87 11.83 -25.90
C TYR A 356 -14.39 12.05 -25.92
N GLY A 357 -14.81 13.28 -25.60
CA GLY A 357 -16.22 13.70 -25.60
C GLY A 357 -16.87 13.79 -24.22
N SER A 358 -16.26 13.25 -23.15
CA SER A 358 -16.69 13.60 -21.79
C SER A 358 -16.04 14.92 -21.35
N PRO A 359 -16.74 15.74 -20.54
CA PRO A 359 -16.12 16.93 -19.99
C PRO A 359 -14.83 16.54 -19.24
N PRO A 360 -13.74 17.29 -19.41
CA PRO A 360 -12.50 16.99 -18.71
C PRO A 360 -12.78 17.06 -17.21
N PRO A 361 -12.11 16.21 -16.39
CA PRO A 361 -12.24 16.33 -14.96
C PRO A 361 -11.76 17.74 -14.60
N VAL A 362 -12.58 18.48 -13.83
CA VAL A 362 -12.20 19.78 -13.29
C VAL A 362 -11.02 19.54 -12.36
N SER A 363 -9.83 19.67 -12.91
CA SER A 363 -8.57 19.44 -12.24
C SER A 363 -7.87 20.78 -12.17
N ARG A 364 -7.70 21.26 -10.93
CA ARG A 364 -6.78 22.36 -10.70
C ARG A 364 -5.35 21.87 -10.98
N PRO A 365 -4.45 22.72 -11.52
CA PRO A 365 -3.04 22.40 -11.58
C PRO A 365 -2.54 21.93 -10.22
N ILE A 366 -1.76 20.86 -10.20
CA ILE A 366 -1.19 20.29 -8.98
C ILE A 366 0.23 20.80 -8.80
N PHE A 367 0.57 21.21 -7.59
CA PHE A 367 1.94 21.47 -7.16
C PHE A 367 2.39 20.28 -6.32
N LEU A 368 3.06 19.30 -6.93
CA LEU A 368 3.42 18.06 -6.26
C LEU A 368 4.64 18.28 -5.34
N ASN A 369 4.45 18.02 -4.05
CA ASN A 369 5.51 17.92 -3.04
C ASN A 369 5.35 16.61 -2.25
N TYR A 370 6.26 16.35 -1.32
CA TYR A 370 6.14 15.24 -0.38
C TYR A 370 6.82 15.55 0.95
N VAL A 371 6.44 14.79 1.97
CA VAL A 371 7.11 14.73 3.27
C VAL A 371 7.25 13.25 3.67
N THR A 372 8.38 12.89 4.27
CA THR A 372 8.62 11.54 4.79
C THR A 372 8.68 11.59 6.32
N PHE A 373 7.86 10.78 6.98
CA PHE A 373 7.88 10.56 8.41
C PHE A 373 8.60 9.25 8.72
N GLU A 374 9.82 9.38 9.22
CA GLU A 374 10.58 8.27 9.74
C GLU A 374 10.15 7.95 11.18
N PRO A 375 9.99 6.67 11.55
CA PRO A 375 9.83 6.26 12.94
C PRO A 375 11.06 6.69 13.77
N VAL A 376 10.84 7.31 14.94
CA VAL A 376 11.96 7.72 15.80
C VAL A 376 12.59 6.50 16.47
N MET A 377 13.91 6.42 16.48
CA MET A 377 14.65 5.39 17.21
C MET A 377 14.59 5.70 18.71
N LEU A 378 13.90 4.84 19.46
CA LEU A 378 13.75 4.93 20.92
C LEU A 378 14.95 4.32 21.65
N SER A 379 15.62 3.35 21.05
CA SER A 379 16.85 2.76 21.56
C SER A 379 17.68 2.22 20.42
N SER A 380 19.01 2.40 20.46
CA SER A 380 19.91 1.82 19.47
C SER A 380 20.13 0.31 19.65
N GLY A 381 19.71 -0.25 20.79
CA GLY A 381 20.02 -1.63 21.17
C GLY A 381 21.47 -1.85 21.64
N GLY A 382 22.33 -0.83 21.57
CA GLY A 382 23.76 -0.97 21.90
C GLY A 382 24.52 -1.89 20.94
N ILE A 383 25.59 -2.53 21.42
CA ILE A 383 26.50 -3.34 20.57
C ILE A 383 25.84 -4.64 20.07
N ILE A 384 24.87 -5.18 20.84
CA ILE A 384 24.32 -6.53 20.62
C ILE A 384 22.80 -6.49 20.35
N GLY A 385 22.12 -5.42 20.75
CA GLY A 385 20.67 -5.32 20.66
C GLY A 385 20.18 -4.86 19.29
N ILE A 386 18.92 -5.19 19.04
CA ILE A 386 18.18 -4.69 17.87
C ILE A 386 17.66 -3.29 18.24
N PRO A 387 17.83 -2.28 17.36
CA PRO A 387 17.26 -0.97 17.61
C PRO A 387 15.73 -1.06 17.72
N VAL A 388 15.18 -0.26 18.63
CA VAL A 388 13.74 -0.14 18.88
C VAL A 388 13.29 1.20 18.32
N PHE A 389 12.20 1.18 17.55
CA PHE A 389 11.61 2.36 16.93
C PHE A 389 10.21 2.60 17.47
N GLU A 390 9.73 3.85 17.32
CA GLU A 390 8.31 4.17 17.40
C GLU A 390 7.51 3.18 16.58
N THR A 391 6.35 2.80 17.08
CA THR A 391 5.38 2.03 16.30
C THR A 391 4.88 2.83 15.09
N LEU A 392 4.27 2.13 14.13
CA LEU A 392 3.70 2.77 12.96
C LEU A 392 2.55 3.71 13.34
N ALA A 393 1.74 3.36 14.33
CA ALA A 393 0.68 4.22 14.87
C ALA A 393 1.22 5.49 15.53
N GLU A 394 2.37 5.43 16.21
CA GLU A 394 3.03 6.61 16.78
C GLU A 394 3.57 7.53 15.69
N THR A 395 4.27 6.96 14.71
CA THR A 395 4.75 7.67 13.52
C THR A 395 3.58 8.34 12.79
N MET A 396 2.47 7.63 12.62
CA MET A 396 1.24 8.13 12.01
C MET A 396 0.60 9.25 12.83
N ARG A 397 0.57 9.16 14.16
CA ARG A 397 0.06 10.23 15.04
C ARG A 397 0.84 11.51 14.85
N ARG A 398 2.15 11.42 14.72
CA ARG A 398 3.03 12.57 14.45
C ARG A 398 2.78 13.14 13.05
N ALA A 399 2.62 12.28 12.04
CA ALA A 399 2.24 12.70 10.69
C ALA A 399 0.89 13.45 10.67
N MET A 400 -0.13 12.94 11.37
CA MET A 400 -1.43 13.60 11.48
C MET A 400 -1.34 14.93 12.23
N ALA A 401 -0.54 14.99 13.29
CA ALA A 401 -0.32 16.24 14.03
C ALA A 401 0.38 17.29 13.16
N TRP A 402 1.37 16.89 12.34
CA TRP A 402 2.02 17.75 11.36
C TRP A 402 0.99 18.28 10.34
N LEU A 403 0.21 17.39 9.72
CA LEU A 403 -0.85 17.77 8.77
C LEU A 403 -1.89 18.73 9.36
N ASN A 404 -2.18 18.61 10.66
CA ASN A 404 -3.07 19.52 11.39
C ASN A 404 -2.50 20.93 11.62
N LYS A 405 -1.19 21.10 11.50
CA LYS A 405 -0.51 22.40 11.63
C LYS A 405 -0.14 22.99 10.27
N THR A 406 -0.05 22.15 9.23
CA THR A 406 0.14 22.59 7.86
C THR A 406 -1.01 23.48 7.39
N ARG A 407 -0.75 24.33 6.40
CA ARG A 407 -1.74 25.25 5.84
C ARG A 407 -2.96 24.50 5.27
N PRO A 408 -4.18 25.08 5.39
CA PRO A 408 -5.43 24.43 4.98
C PRO A 408 -5.58 24.26 3.45
N ASP A 409 -4.74 24.91 2.64
CA ASP A 409 -4.76 24.80 1.18
C ASP A 409 -3.99 23.58 0.63
N VAL A 410 -3.16 22.96 1.48
CA VAL A 410 -2.41 21.75 1.16
C VAL A 410 -3.35 20.55 1.14
N ARG A 411 -3.35 19.80 0.03
CA ARG A 411 -4.16 18.59 -0.11
C ARG A 411 -3.29 17.35 -0.17
N ILE A 412 -3.71 16.28 0.47
CA ILE A 412 -3.09 14.97 0.31
C ILE A 412 -3.46 14.41 -1.07
N VAL A 413 -2.44 14.08 -1.86
CA VAL A 413 -2.57 13.42 -3.17
C VAL A 413 -2.51 11.91 -2.99
N SER A 414 -1.50 11.43 -2.26
CA SER A 414 -1.31 10.02 -1.95
C SER A 414 -0.50 9.86 -0.67
N CYS A 415 -0.59 8.69 -0.05
CA CYS A 415 0.25 8.26 1.05
C CYS A 415 0.67 6.81 0.81
N GLU A 416 1.91 6.50 1.15
CA GLU A 416 2.45 5.15 1.03
C GLU A 416 3.32 4.77 2.24
N SER A 417 3.38 3.47 2.53
CA SER A 417 4.39 2.87 3.43
C SER A 417 5.58 2.39 2.61
N VAL A 418 6.76 2.98 2.84
CA VAL A 418 7.95 2.63 2.07
C VAL A 418 8.91 1.80 2.94
N PRO A 419 9.23 0.56 2.57
CA PRO A 419 10.29 -0.19 3.23
C PRO A 419 11.67 0.37 2.84
N ILE A 420 12.47 0.68 3.86
CA ILE A 420 13.85 1.18 3.76
C ILE A 420 14.79 0.20 4.44
N ARG A 421 15.91 -0.12 3.81
CA ARG A 421 16.95 -0.98 4.43
C ARG A 421 17.78 -0.15 5.40
N MET A 422 18.00 -0.67 6.61
CA MET A 422 18.75 0.07 7.63
C MET A 422 20.26 -0.08 7.54
N PHE A 423 20.76 -1.30 7.26
CA PHE A 423 22.19 -1.63 7.42
C PHE A 423 22.88 -2.15 6.15
N SER A 424 22.13 -2.32 5.06
CA SER A 424 22.63 -2.83 3.78
C SER A 424 22.28 -1.87 2.64
N GLY A 425 22.87 -2.11 1.46
CA GLY A 425 22.36 -1.50 0.24
C GLY A 425 22.59 0.00 0.06
N ASN A 426 23.64 0.56 0.66
CA ASN A 426 23.96 2.00 0.67
C ASN A 426 22.98 2.87 1.47
N GLN A 427 21.94 2.28 2.07
CA GLN A 427 20.77 3.00 2.57
C GLN A 427 20.82 3.44 4.03
N TYR A 428 21.96 3.47 4.73
CA TYR A 428 22.14 3.72 6.18
C TYR A 428 21.12 4.70 6.86
N GLY A 429 19.87 4.28 7.04
CA GLY A 429 18.74 5.14 7.42
C GLY A 429 18.35 6.27 6.45
N ASN A 430 18.88 6.34 5.22
CA ASN A 430 18.59 7.43 4.29
C ASN A 430 17.52 7.04 3.25
N HIS A 431 16.30 7.52 3.47
CA HIS A 431 15.14 7.30 2.60
C HIS A 431 15.17 8.09 1.27
N GLU A 432 16.12 9.01 1.11
CA GLU A 432 16.34 9.79 -0.12
C GLU A 432 17.22 9.07 -1.14
N ILE A 433 17.88 7.98 -0.74
CA ILE A 433 18.72 7.18 -1.64
C ILE A 433 17.84 6.38 -2.58
N THR A 434 18.03 6.63 -3.88
CA THR A 434 17.29 5.95 -4.95
C THR A 434 17.96 4.68 -5.44
N TYR A 435 19.28 4.55 -5.31
CA TYR A 435 20.01 3.35 -5.73
C TYR A 435 20.39 2.46 -4.55
N THR A 436 19.95 1.20 -4.60
CA THR A 436 20.16 0.25 -3.50
C THR A 436 20.62 -1.10 -4.03
N TRP A 437 21.13 -1.94 -3.14
CA TRP A 437 21.44 -3.32 -3.47
C TRP A 437 21.10 -4.25 -2.31
N ASN A 438 20.74 -5.49 -2.64
CA ASN A 438 20.56 -6.60 -1.72
C ASN A 438 21.64 -7.64 -1.99
N ARG A 439 22.44 -7.99 -0.98
CA ARG A 439 23.35 -9.13 -1.05
C ARG A 439 22.53 -10.35 -0.66
N GLY A 440 22.33 -11.26 -1.61
CA GLY A 440 21.70 -12.55 -1.33
C GLY A 440 22.31 -13.22 -0.08
N GLU A 441 21.46 -13.95 0.64
CA GLU A 441 21.82 -14.68 1.87
C GLU A 441 22.28 -13.79 3.05
N GLN A 442 21.95 -12.49 3.04
CA GLN A 442 22.18 -11.62 4.20
C GLN A 442 20.90 -11.39 5.01
N LYS A 443 21.11 -11.16 6.30
CA LYS A 443 20.07 -10.70 7.22
C LYS A 443 19.79 -9.24 6.94
N GLU A 444 18.53 -8.88 6.70
CA GLU A 444 18.14 -7.50 6.42
C GLU A 444 17.24 -6.97 7.54
N PHE A 445 17.49 -5.72 7.93
CA PHE A 445 16.60 -4.95 8.80
C PHE A 445 15.92 -3.90 7.95
N TRP A 446 14.60 -3.86 8.06
CA TRP A 446 13.74 -2.98 7.32
C TRP A 446 13.03 -2.03 8.27
N LEU A 447 12.97 -0.77 7.87
CA LEU A 447 12.21 0.29 8.51
C LEU A 447 11.12 0.75 7.56
N LEU A 448 9.87 0.76 8.01
CA LEU A 448 8.73 1.28 7.29
C LEU A 448 8.61 2.77 7.61
N VAL A 449 8.87 3.61 6.61
CA VAL A 449 8.64 5.05 6.69
C VAL A 449 7.30 5.38 6.05
N LEU A 450 6.64 6.44 6.53
CA LEU A 450 5.41 6.94 5.93
C LEU A 450 5.75 8.10 5.01
N ARG A 451 5.38 8.00 3.73
CA ARG A 451 5.59 9.06 2.75
C ARG A 451 4.25 9.63 2.33
N ILE A 452 4.09 10.95 2.43
CA ILE A 452 2.86 11.66 2.11
C ILE A 452 3.14 12.61 0.95
N PHE A 453 2.45 12.42 -0.17
CA PHE A 453 2.49 13.30 -1.32
C PHE A 453 1.40 14.34 -1.24
N LEU A 454 1.77 15.59 -1.49
CA LEU A 454 0.96 16.77 -1.23
C LEU A 454 0.80 17.61 -2.50
N ASP A 455 -0.36 18.24 -2.64
CA ASP A 455 -0.65 19.28 -3.62
C ASP A 455 -0.69 20.64 -2.90
N GLY A 456 0.34 21.45 -3.14
CA GLY A 456 0.52 22.77 -2.55
C GLY A 456 1.91 22.93 -1.94
N GLU A 457 2.31 24.18 -1.75
CA GLU A 457 3.50 24.54 -0.98
C GLU A 457 3.19 24.43 0.51
N PHE A 458 4.17 23.95 1.28
CA PHE A 458 4.09 23.90 2.72
C PHE A 458 5.41 24.36 3.32
N GLU A 459 5.32 24.88 4.54
CA GLU A 459 6.46 25.13 5.41
C GLU A 459 6.35 24.14 6.56
N ASP A 460 7.48 23.58 6.99
CA ASP A 460 7.49 22.73 8.16
C ASP A 460 7.07 23.54 9.39
N PRO A 461 6.09 23.07 10.17
CA PRO A 461 5.72 23.72 11.41
C PRO A 461 6.91 23.68 12.36
N PRO A 462 7.08 24.71 13.22
CA PRO A 462 8.12 24.72 14.23
C PRO A 462 8.11 23.43 15.07
N PRO A 463 9.27 22.84 15.41
CA PRO A 463 9.34 21.58 16.16
C PRO A 463 8.54 21.56 17.45
N GLU A 464 8.44 22.70 18.14
CA GLU A 464 7.66 22.90 19.37
C GLU A 464 6.14 22.72 19.19
N MET A 465 5.64 22.78 17.95
CA MET A 465 4.22 22.58 17.64
C MET A 465 3.87 21.12 17.31
N LEU A 466 4.88 20.28 17.14
CA LEU A 466 4.73 18.86 16.87
C LEU A 466 4.74 18.09 18.20
N PRO A 467 3.95 16.99 18.32
CA PRO A 467 4.05 16.15 19.50
C PRO A 467 5.49 15.64 19.59
N PRO A 468 6.11 15.71 20.78
CA PRO A 468 7.42 15.11 20.96
C PRO A 468 7.31 13.62 20.63
N PRO A 469 8.38 13.00 20.13
CA PRO A 469 8.45 11.55 20.05
C PRO A 469 8.08 10.96 21.41
N THR A 470 7.32 9.87 21.45
CA THR A 470 7.03 9.18 22.72
C THR A 470 8.33 8.51 23.18
N LEU A 471 9.26 9.27 23.75
CA LEU A 471 10.36 8.73 24.51
C LEU A 471 9.72 8.21 25.79
N GLU A 472 9.45 6.90 25.87
CA GLU A 472 9.14 6.31 27.17
C GLU A 472 10.29 6.71 28.11
N ASP A 473 10.00 7.23 29.30
CA ASP A 473 10.94 7.58 30.37
C ASP A 473 11.74 6.36 30.91
N ARG A 474 12.06 5.38 30.06
CA ARG A 474 12.80 4.16 30.40
C ARG A 474 14.23 4.43 30.83
N GLU A 475 14.80 5.59 30.51
CA GLU A 475 16.13 5.95 31.00
C GLU A 475 16.18 6.13 32.52
N SER A 476 15.04 6.37 33.18
CA SER A 476 14.99 6.54 34.64
C SER A 476 15.14 5.24 35.46
N GLN A 477 15.24 4.07 34.82
CA GLN A 477 15.50 2.77 35.48
C GLN A 477 16.82 2.11 35.08
N CYS A 478 17.68 2.76 34.28
CA CYS A 478 18.99 2.20 33.95
C CYS A 478 19.95 2.40 35.12
N CYS A 479 20.36 1.27 35.70
CA CYS A 479 21.28 1.10 36.83
C CYS A 479 22.21 2.30 37.11
N THR A 480 21.98 2.99 38.22
CA THR A 480 23.08 3.68 38.91
C THR A 480 24.07 2.61 39.35
N LEU A 481 25.26 2.58 38.76
CA LEU A 481 26.41 1.85 39.29
C LEU A 481 26.73 2.48 40.66
N SER A 482 26.25 1.86 41.73
CA SER A 482 26.65 2.13 43.12
C SER A 482 27.91 1.36 43.47
#